data_AF-A0A7X6W4I4-F1
#
_entry.id   AF-A0A7X6W4I4-F1
#
_cell.length_a   1.000
_cell.length_b   1.000
_cell.length_c   1.000
_cell.angle_alpha   90.00
_cell.angle_beta   90.00
_cell.angle_gamma   90.00
#
_symmetry.space_group_name_H-M   'P 1'
#
loop_
_entity.id
_entity.type
_entity.pdbx_description
1 polymer ?
#
loop_
_entity_poly.entity_id
_entity_poly.type
_entity_poly.pdbx_seq_one_letter_code
_entity_poly.pdbx_strand_id
1 'polypeptide(L)'
;MEKREPLIARALLEIGGAFQTSRPLLTAVELDLFTRLGDAKLTAAELAQAMGVDERALSYLLDALAAQRLLEKVSGAYKNTPEGRTLLVRDAPGSILAVLEHYANLWARWATLTEVVRVGHPVARREEGGAGSLESFLGAMHALAQESAPQVAEAIGLKGVRRMLDVGGGAASYSIAFAQAEPGLTAVVFDLPDVVPIARRNIEAAGLQERITTQAGNYHEDAFETGFDLVLLSAIVHSNSQQENAALVRKCFDALAPGGRLVIRDFIMSPDRTEPAPGALFAINMLVNTPGGGTFTEAEMRSWLDAAGFTDTRRVDLPGMNALMIGTRKA
;
A
#
# COMPACT_ATOMS: atom_id res chain seq x y z
N MET A 1 30.72 -15.63 26.34
CA MET A 1 30.91 -15.11 24.96
C MET A 1 30.62 -16.19 23.90
N GLU A 2 30.91 -17.46 24.16
CA GLU A 2 30.83 -18.60 23.22
C GLU A 2 29.44 -19.00 22.69
N LYS A 3 28.33 -18.66 23.36
CA LYS A 3 26.96 -19.01 22.89
C LYS A 3 26.33 -17.99 21.94
N ARG A 4 26.90 -16.79 21.79
CA ARG A 4 26.28 -15.67 21.05
C ARG A 4 26.58 -15.73 19.54
N GLU A 5 27.76 -16.20 19.15
CA GLU A 5 28.18 -16.31 17.74
C GLU A 5 27.32 -17.31 16.92
N PRO A 6 26.99 -18.52 17.41
CA PRO A 6 26.14 -19.45 16.65
C PRO A 6 24.71 -18.94 16.44
N LEU A 7 24.19 -18.17 17.41
CA LEU A 7 22.84 -17.59 17.34
C LEU A 7 22.77 -16.46 16.30
N ILE A 8 23.80 -15.62 16.21
CA ILE A 8 23.86 -14.54 15.21
C ILE A 8 24.02 -15.13 13.80
N ALA A 9 24.89 -16.12 13.62
CA ALA A 9 25.06 -16.77 12.31
C ALA A 9 23.74 -17.38 11.81
N ARG A 10 23.00 -18.06 12.68
CA ARG A 10 21.68 -18.62 12.34
C ARG A 10 20.69 -17.52 11.94
N ALA A 11 20.58 -16.45 12.72
CA ALA A 11 19.66 -15.34 12.39
C ALA A 11 20.00 -14.68 11.05
N LEU A 12 21.30 -14.50 10.75
CA LEU A 12 21.73 -13.94 9.47
C LEU A 12 21.41 -14.87 8.29
N LEU A 13 21.58 -16.19 8.46
CA LEU A 13 21.20 -17.18 7.45
C LEU A 13 19.68 -17.24 7.27
N GLU A 14 18.90 -17.10 8.34
CA GLU A 14 17.44 -17.01 8.27
C GLU A 14 16.99 -15.76 7.50
N ILE A 15 17.58 -14.60 7.77
CA ILE A 15 17.29 -13.36 7.02
C ILE A 15 17.71 -13.49 5.55
N GLY A 16 18.94 -13.94 5.28
CA GLY A 16 19.45 -14.11 3.92
C GLY A 16 18.71 -15.19 3.13
N GLY A 17 18.14 -16.18 3.80
CA GLY A 17 17.36 -17.27 3.23
C GLY A 17 15.85 -17.05 3.18
N ALA A 18 15.33 -15.95 3.73
CA ALA A 18 13.88 -15.70 3.86
C ALA A 18 13.13 -15.71 2.51
N PHE A 19 13.83 -15.45 1.41
CA PHE A 19 13.28 -15.56 0.06
C PHE A 19 12.82 -16.99 -0.29
N GLN A 20 13.41 -18.02 0.32
CA GLN A 20 13.12 -19.43 0.06
C GLN A 20 11.79 -19.86 0.68
N THR A 21 11.33 -19.18 1.72
CA THR A 21 10.01 -19.40 2.32
C THR A 21 8.96 -18.51 1.65
N SER A 22 9.29 -17.26 1.31
CA SER A 22 8.34 -16.35 0.66
C SER A 22 8.04 -16.72 -0.80
N ARG A 23 9.04 -17.10 -1.60
CA ARG A 23 8.84 -17.34 -3.03
C ARG A 23 7.82 -18.44 -3.34
N PRO A 24 7.80 -19.60 -2.66
CA PRO A 24 6.75 -20.60 -2.86
C PRO A 24 5.33 -20.06 -2.67
N LEU A 25 5.09 -19.27 -1.62
CA LEU A 25 3.79 -18.62 -1.41
C LEU A 25 3.46 -17.68 -2.59
N LEU A 26 4.40 -16.80 -2.96
CA LEU A 26 4.17 -15.86 -4.08
C LEU A 26 3.98 -16.58 -5.42
N THR A 27 4.65 -17.72 -5.65
CA THR A 27 4.44 -18.55 -6.85
C THR A 27 3.03 -19.15 -6.85
N ALA A 28 2.55 -19.62 -5.70
CA ALA A 28 1.20 -20.14 -5.57
C ALA A 28 0.14 -19.06 -5.85
N VAL A 29 0.42 -17.82 -5.46
CA VAL A 29 -0.42 -16.65 -5.74
C VAL A 29 -0.45 -16.33 -7.23
N GLU A 30 0.71 -16.26 -7.90
CA GLU A 30 0.81 -16.04 -9.36
C GLU A 30 0.07 -17.12 -10.17
N LEU A 31 0.01 -18.34 -9.63
CA LEU A 31 -0.70 -19.47 -10.23
C LEU A 31 -2.19 -19.52 -9.89
N ASP A 32 -2.68 -18.61 -9.04
CA ASP A 32 -4.04 -18.60 -8.46
C ASP A 32 -4.41 -19.94 -7.79
N LEU A 33 -3.40 -20.58 -7.17
CA LEU A 33 -3.46 -21.97 -6.71
C LEU A 33 -4.52 -22.18 -5.62
N PHE A 34 -4.62 -21.28 -4.65
CA PHE A 34 -5.56 -21.37 -3.54
C PHE A 34 -7.01 -21.25 -4.02
N THR A 35 -7.28 -20.34 -4.96
CA THR A 35 -8.60 -20.18 -5.61
C THR A 35 -8.99 -21.43 -6.38
N ARG A 36 -8.06 -22.01 -7.15
CA ARG A 36 -8.30 -23.25 -7.93
C ARG A 36 -8.56 -24.47 -7.04
N LEU A 37 -7.90 -24.54 -5.89
CA LEU A 37 -8.21 -25.54 -4.87
C LEU A 37 -9.60 -25.30 -4.27
N GLY A 38 -9.95 -24.05 -3.95
CA GLY A 38 -11.21 -23.69 -3.31
C GLY A 38 -11.50 -24.56 -2.09
N ASP A 39 -12.61 -25.30 -2.14
CA ASP A 39 -13.02 -26.26 -1.10
C ASP A 39 -12.67 -27.71 -1.45
N ALA A 40 -12.08 -27.95 -2.62
CA ALA A 40 -11.76 -29.27 -3.11
C ALA A 40 -10.49 -29.83 -2.45
N LYS A 41 -10.36 -31.16 -2.56
CA LYS A 41 -9.14 -31.90 -2.21
C LYS A 41 -8.63 -32.57 -3.49
N LEU A 42 -7.50 -32.11 -4.01
CA LEU A 42 -6.96 -32.50 -5.32
C LEU A 42 -5.53 -33.02 -5.22
N THR A 43 -5.19 -34.00 -6.04
CA THR A 43 -3.82 -34.49 -6.22
C THR A 43 -2.98 -33.50 -7.04
N ALA A 44 -1.66 -33.67 -7.01
CA ALA A 44 -0.76 -32.86 -7.85
C ALA A 44 -1.06 -33.05 -9.35
N ALA A 45 -1.39 -34.28 -9.78
CA ALA A 45 -1.74 -34.58 -11.16
C ALA A 45 -3.01 -33.83 -11.62
N GLU A 46 -4.07 -33.85 -10.80
CA GLU A 46 -5.33 -33.15 -11.11
C GLU A 46 -5.13 -31.63 -11.22
N LEU A 47 -4.39 -31.03 -10.27
CA LEU A 47 -4.07 -29.60 -10.30
C LEU A 47 -3.18 -29.23 -11.48
N ALA A 48 -2.13 -30.02 -11.74
CA ALA A 48 -1.19 -29.77 -12.82
C ALA A 48 -1.90 -29.79 -14.19
N GLN A 49 -2.78 -30.78 -14.39
CA GLN A 49 -3.61 -30.86 -15.59
C GLN A 49 -4.54 -29.65 -15.73
N ALA A 50 -5.24 -29.25 -14.66
CA ALA A 50 -6.16 -28.12 -14.68
C ALA A 50 -5.46 -26.77 -14.94
N MET A 51 -4.20 -26.65 -14.51
CA MET A 51 -3.41 -25.42 -14.61
C MET A 51 -2.51 -25.38 -15.86
N GLY A 52 -2.34 -26.51 -16.55
CA GLY A 52 -1.41 -26.61 -17.68
C GLY A 52 0.06 -26.48 -17.28
N VAL A 53 0.43 -26.97 -16.10
CA VAL A 53 1.82 -26.92 -15.57
C VAL A 53 2.40 -28.33 -15.40
N ASP A 54 3.72 -28.41 -15.22
CA ASP A 54 4.41 -29.67 -14.97
C ASP A 54 4.05 -30.26 -13.59
N GLU A 55 3.62 -31.52 -13.57
CA GLU A 55 3.20 -32.22 -12.35
C GLU A 55 4.32 -32.32 -11.32
N ARG A 56 5.53 -32.67 -11.76
CA ARG A 56 6.66 -32.85 -10.85
C ARG A 56 7.03 -31.53 -10.19
N ALA A 57 7.14 -30.45 -10.96
CA ALA A 57 7.43 -29.11 -10.43
C ALA A 57 6.34 -28.64 -9.47
N LEU A 58 5.06 -28.82 -9.84
CA LEU A 58 3.93 -28.46 -8.97
C LEU A 58 3.92 -29.30 -7.68
N SER A 59 4.27 -30.58 -7.76
CA SER A 59 4.31 -31.44 -6.57
C SER A 59 5.30 -30.94 -5.51
N TYR A 60 6.48 -30.45 -5.92
CA TYR A 60 7.45 -29.87 -4.99
C TYR A 60 6.98 -28.55 -4.39
N LEU A 61 6.28 -27.72 -5.18
CA LEU A 61 5.66 -26.50 -4.68
C LEU A 61 4.58 -26.82 -3.63
N LEU A 62 3.67 -27.74 -3.94
CA LEU A 62 2.60 -28.17 -3.04
C LEU A 62 3.15 -28.77 -1.74
N ASP A 63 4.20 -29.60 -1.83
CA ASP A 63 4.88 -30.16 -0.66
C ASP A 63 5.54 -29.08 0.20
N ALA A 64 6.20 -28.09 -0.41
CA ALA A 64 6.78 -26.95 0.31
C ALA A 64 5.70 -26.10 1.02
N LEU A 65 4.57 -25.83 0.36
CA LEU A 65 3.44 -25.09 0.95
C LEU A 65 2.79 -25.87 2.09
N ALA A 66 2.64 -27.18 1.94
CA ALA A 66 2.13 -28.05 3.00
C ALA A 66 3.09 -28.10 4.21
N ALA A 67 4.40 -28.17 3.97
CA ALA A 67 5.42 -28.10 5.03
C ALA A 67 5.41 -26.75 5.77
N GLN A 68 5.11 -25.66 5.05
CA GLN A 68 4.88 -24.33 5.61
C GLN A 68 3.50 -24.15 6.26
N ARG A 69 2.65 -25.19 6.27
CA ARG A 69 1.28 -25.18 6.82
C ARG A 69 0.35 -24.18 6.13
N LEU A 70 0.60 -23.89 4.86
CA LEU A 70 -0.30 -23.10 4.00
C LEU A 70 -1.31 -23.99 3.26
N LEU A 71 -1.02 -25.29 3.16
CA LEU A 71 -1.92 -26.33 2.66
C LEU A 71 -1.92 -27.53 3.61
N GLU A 72 -2.96 -28.36 3.53
CA GLU A 72 -3.00 -29.66 4.18
C GLU A 72 -2.84 -30.78 3.14
N LYS A 73 -1.90 -31.71 3.38
CA LYS A 73 -1.73 -32.92 2.58
C LYS A 73 -2.41 -34.11 3.27
N VAL A 74 -3.41 -34.70 2.64
CA VAL A 74 -4.20 -35.83 3.15
C VAL A 74 -4.25 -36.94 2.11
N SER A 75 -3.66 -38.09 2.44
CA SER A 75 -3.66 -39.30 1.59
C SER A 75 -3.18 -39.03 0.14
N GLY A 76 -2.15 -38.20 -0.02
CA GLY A 76 -1.56 -37.87 -1.34
C GLY A 76 -2.25 -36.73 -2.09
N ALA A 77 -3.34 -36.17 -1.55
CA ALA A 77 -4.02 -35.00 -2.10
C ALA A 77 -3.86 -33.77 -1.20
N TYR A 78 -4.05 -32.58 -1.76
CA TYR A 78 -3.88 -31.28 -1.11
C TYR A 78 -5.22 -30.55 -1.02
N LYS A 79 -5.41 -29.81 0.06
CA LYS A 79 -6.54 -28.87 0.22
C LYS A 79 -6.06 -27.62 0.95
N ASN A 80 -6.82 -26.53 0.82
CA ASN A 80 -6.58 -25.32 1.59
C ASN A 80 -6.72 -25.57 3.10
N THR A 81 -5.91 -24.88 3.89
CA THR A 81 -6.16 -24.71 5.33
C THR A 81 -7.39 -23.82 5.55
N PRO A 82 -7.99 -23.79 6.76
CA PRO A 82 -9.05 -22.85 7.08
C PRO A 82 -8.67 -21.39 6.76
N GLU A 83 -7.45 -20.98 7.10
CA GLU A 83 -6.93 -19.64 6.82
C GLU A 83 -6.70 -19.43 5.32
N GLY A 84 -6.21 -20.43 4.59
CA GLY A 84 -6.04 -20.35 3.14
C GLY A 84 -7.37 -20.10 2.42
N ARG A 85 -8.46 -20.69 2.91
CA ARG A 85 -9.81 -20.49 2.34
C ARG A 85 -10.35 -19.09 2.53
N THR A 86 -10.04 -18.45 3.66
CA THR A 86 -10.56 -17.11 3.99
C THR A 86 -9.65 -15.98 3.51
N LEU A 87 -8.33 -16.20 3.53
CA LEU A 87 -7.34 -15.16 3.28
C LEU A 87 -6.67 -15.23 1.90
N LEU A 88 -6.64 -16.41 1.26
CA LEU A 88 -5.85 -16.63 0.03
C LEU A 88 -6.70 -17.00 -1.19
N VAL A 89 -8.00 -17.20 -1.03
CA VAL A 89 -8.94 -17.40 -2.15
C VAL A 89 -9.37 -16.04 -2.70
N ARG A 90 -9.41 -15.91 -4.03
CA ARG A 90 -9.91 -14.72 -4.70
C ARG A 90 -11.36 -14.44 -4.31
N ASP A 91 -11.69 -13.17 -4.13
CA ASP A 91 -13.03 -12.67 -3.78
C ASP A 91 -13.60 -13.16 -2.43
N ALA A 92 -12.84 -13.91 -1.63
CA ALA A 92 -13.24 -14.23 -0.26
C ALA A 92 -13.27 -12.93 0.59
N PRO A 93 -14.30 -12.74 1.44
CA PRO A 93 -14.34 -11.59 2.35
C PRO A 93 -13.11 -11.55 3.26
N GLY A 94 -12.35 -10.45 3.20
CA GLY A 94 -11.11 -10.30 3.96
C GLY A 94 -9.88 -10.95 3.32
N SER A 95 -9.97 -11.41 2.07
CA SER A 95 -8.84 -11.94 1.32
C SER A 95 -7.69 -10.94 1.23
N ILE A 96 -6.48 -11.40 1.54
CA ILE A 96 -5.23 -10.63 1.40
C ILE A 96 -4.51 -10.98 0.10
N LEU A 97 -5.13 -11.77 -0.80
CA LEU A 97 -4.52 -12.25 -2.02
C LEU A 97 -3.95 -11.10 -2.87
N ALA A 98 -4.69 -9.99 -3.01
CA ALA A 98 -4.24 -8.81 -3.74
C ALA A 98 -2.94 -8.21 -3.16
N VAL A 99 -2.78 -8.22 -1.83
CA VAL A 99 -1.54 -7.76 -1.17
C VAL A 99 -0.37 -8.66 -1.53
N LEU A 100 -0.58 -9.97 -1.57
CA LEU A 100 0.45 -10.92 -1.98
C LEU A 100 0.77 -10.85 -3.48
N GLU A 101 -0.22 -10.60 -4.34
CA GLU A 101 0.00 -10.32 -5.76
C GLU A 101 0.87 -9.07 -5.93
N HIS A 102 0.63 -8.02 -5.15
CA HIS A 102 1.51 -6.85 -5.14
C HIS A 102 2.94 -7.20 -4.72
N TYR A 103 3.14 -8.02 -3.68
CA TYR A 103 4.47 -8.49 -3.28
C TYR A 103 5.16 -9.34 -4.37
N ALA A 104 4.41 -10.17 -5.10
CA ALA A 104 4.94 -10.91 -6.24
C ALA A 104 5.42 -9.95 -7.34
N ASN A 105 4.64 -8.91 -7.66
CA ASN A 105 5.01 -7.88 -8.64
C ASN A 105 6.25 -7.08 -8.22
N LEU A 106 6.46 -6.84 -6.92
CA LEU A 106 7.65 -6.16 -6.41
C LEU A 106 8.94 -6.97 -6.56
N TRP A 107 8.85 -8.30 -6.72
CA TRP A 107 10.02 -9.19 -6.70
C TRP A 107 11.07 -8.80 -7.73
N ALA A 108 10.65 -8.52 -8.97
CA ALA A 108 11.56 -8.19 -10.06
C ALA A 108 12.35 -6.90 -9.79
N ARG A 109 11.71 -5.92 -9.16
CA ARG A 109 12.31 -4.63 -8.79
C ARG A 109 13.22 -4.76 -7.57
N TRP A 110 12.81 -5.50 -6.55
CA TRP A 110 13.67 -5.78 -5.40
C TRP A 110 14.93 -6.56 -5.77
N ALA A 111 14.86 -7.42 -6.78
CA ALA A 111 16.03 -8.13 -7.31
C ALA A 111 17.10 -7.20 -7.93
N THR A 112 16.76 -5.95 -8.29
CA THR A 112 17.71 -4.97 -8.83
C THR A 112 18.39 -4.12 -7.75
N LEU A 113 18.06 -4.29 -6.46
CA LEU A 113 18.52 -3.43 -5.37
C LEU A 113 20.05 -3.24 -5.35
N THR A 114 20.83 -4.29 -5.63
CA THR A 114 22.30 -4.17 -5.67
C THR A 114 22.78 -3.18 -6.74
N GLU A 115 22.14 -3.19 -7.92
CA GLU A 115 22.43 -2.26 -9.01
C GLU A 115 21.95 -0.85 -8.65
N VAL A 116 20.72 -0.73 -8.14
CA VAL A 116 20.12 0.55 -7.71
C VAL A 116 20.99 1.24 -6.66
N VAL A 117 21.56 0.51 -5.69
CA VAL A 117 22.50 1.08 -4.71
C VAL A 117 23.78 1.61 -5.36
N ARG A 118 24.25 1.00 -6.46
CA ARG A 118 25.45 1.47 -7.17
C ARG A 118 25.20 2.75 -7.97
N VAL A 119 24.03 2.88 -8.58
CA VAL A 119 23.73 3.97 -9.52
C VAL A 119 22.88 5.09 -8.91
N GLY A 120 22.20 4.82 -7.79
CA GLY A 120 21.42 5.80 -7.03
C GLY A 120 20.00 6.05 -7.54
N HIS A 121 19.50 5.28 -8.50
CA HIS A 121 18.16 5.42 -9.07
C HIS A 121 17.60 4.07 -9.55
N PRO A 122 16.26 3.94 -9.74
CA PRO A 122 15.66 2.72 -10.29
C PRO A 122 16.29 2.31 -11.62
N VAL A 123 16.49 1.01 -11.80
CA VAL A 123 17.05 0.43 -13.03
C VAL A 123 15.94 -0.32 -13.77
N ALA A 124 15.71 0.05 -15.03
CA ALA A 124 14.71 -0.58 -15.87
C ALA A 124 15.12 -2.02 -16.24
N ARG A 125 14.16 -2.95 -16.21
CA ARG A 125 14.32 -4.29 -16.77
C ARG A 125 13.52 -4.40 -18.07
N ARG A 126 14.01 -5.21 -19.03
CA ARG A 126 13.20 -5.64 -20.17
C ARG A 126 12.08 -6.56 -19.67
N GLU A 127 10.86 -6.19 -20.05
CA GLU A 127 9.57 -6.83 -19.76
C GLU A 127 9.02 -6.59 -18.33
N GLU A 128 8.12 -5.61 -18.22
CA GLU A 128 7.01 -5.67 -17.27
C GLU A 128 5.72 -5.55 -18.09
N GLY A 129 5.20 -6.71 -18.51
CA GLY A 129 3.89 -6.82 -19.12
C GLY A 129 2.81 -6.87 -18.05
N GLY A 130 1.74 -6.09 -18.24
CA GLY A 130 0.42 -6.44 -17.76
C GLY A 130 -0.32 -5.34 -16.99
N ALA A 131 -1.49 -4.96 -17.51
CA ALA A 131 -2.52 -4.17 -16.83
C ALA A 131 -2.96 -4.72 -15.46
N GLY A 132 -2.55 -5.94 -15.09
CA GLY A 132 -2.75 -6.53 -13.76
C GLY A 132 -1.96 -5.86 -12.63
N SER A 133 -0.87 -5.12 -12.93
CA SER A 133 -0.08 -4.46 -11.88
C SER A 133 -0.86 -3.34 -11.19
N LEU A 134 -1.71 -2.60 -11.89
CA LEU A 134 -2.42 -1.45 -11.33
C LEU A 134 -3.63 -1.89 -10.50
N GLU A 135 -4.46 -2.79 -11.04
CA GLU A 135 -5.63 -3.33 -10.32
C GLU A 135 -5.20 -4.11 -9.07
N SER A 136 -4.19 -4.99 -9.13
CA SER A 136 -3.70 -5.68 -7.92
C SER A 136 -3.07 -4.71 -6.91
N PHE A 137 -2.34 -3.69 -7.36
CA PHE A 137 -1.79 -2.65 -6.47
C PHE A 137 -2.91 -1.87 -5.77
N LEU A 138 -3.87 -1.34 -6.52
CA LEU A 138 -4.98 -0.55 -5.95
C LEU A 138 -5.91 -1.41 -5.10
N GLY A 139 -6.15 -2.68 -5.47
CA GLY A 139 -6.87 -3.64 -4.65
C GLY A 139 -6.18 -3.91 -3.32
N ALA A 140 -4.85 -4.10 -3.32
CA ALA A 140 -4.06 -4.24 -2.10
C ALA A 140 -4.15 -2.99 -1.21
N MET A 141 -3.96 -1.80 -1.80
CA MET A 141 -4.06 -0.54 -1.07
C MET A 141 -5.47 -0.31 -0.55
N HIS A 142 -6.50 -0.72 -1.30
CA HIS A 142 -7.89 -0.64 -0.86
C HIS A 142 -8.11 -1.47 0.40
N ALA A 143 -7.68 -2.73 0.42
CA ALA A 143 -7.82 -3.61 1.58
C ALA A 143 -7.11 -3.06 2.83
N LEU A 144 -5.86 -2.60 2.69
CA LEU A 144 -5.09 -2.00 3.79
C LEU A 144 -5.72 -0.68 4.28
N ALA A 145 -6.28 0.12 3.38
CA ALA A 145 -6.93 1.36 3.73
C ALA A 145 -8.25 1.12 4.48
N GLN A 146 -9.06 0.13 4.09
CA GLN A 146 -10.32 -0.21 4.79
C GLN A 146 -10.09 -0.55 6.27
N GLU A 147 -9.00 -1.25 6.60
CA GLU A 147 -8.65 -1.59 7.98
C GLU A 147 -8.27 -0.34 8.81
N SER A 148 -7.53 0.61 8.20
CA SER A 148 -7.00 1.77 8.93
C SER A 148 -7.89 3.02 8.88
N ALA A 149 -8.79 3.14 7.91
CA ALA A 149 -9.55 4.37 7.65
C ALA A 149 -10.40 4.85 8.84
N PRO A 150 -11.10 3.99 9.62
CA PRO A 150 -11.87 4.46 10.78
C PRO A 150 -10.99 5.14 11.83
N GLN A 151 -9.81 4.59 12.11
CA GLN A 151 -8.86 5.14 13.08
C GLN A 151 -8.27 6.47 12.60
N VAL A 152 -8.00 6.58 11.30
CA VAL A 152 -7.54 7.83 10.70
C VAL A 152 -8.64 8.90 10.78
N ALA A 153 -9.90 8.56 10.47
CA ALA A 153 -11.03 9.48 10.57
C ALA A 153 -11.20 10.03 11.99
N GLU A 154 -11.10 9.16 12.99
CA GLU A 154 -11.15 9.54 14.41
C GLU A 154 -9.98 10.47 14.79
N ALA A 155 -8.75 10.10 14.42
CA ALA A 155 -7.54 10.87 14.74
C ALA A 155 -7.51 12.27 14.07
N ILE A 156 -8.08 12.39 12.86
CA ILE A 156 -8.25 13.69 12.19
C ILE A 156 -9.33 14.51 12.91
N GLY A 157 -10.41 13.88 13.37
CA GLY A 157 -11.60 14.56 13.85
C GLY A 157 -12.33 15.24 12.68
N LEU A 158 -13.26 14.50 12.05
CA LEU A 158 -13.98 14.95 10.85
C LEU A 158 -15.18 15.87 11.13
N LYS A 159 -15.56 16.04 12.41
CA LYS A 159 -16.74 16.84 12.78
C LYS A 159 -16.68 18.25 12.18
N GLY A 160 -17.66 18.58 11.35
CA GLY A 160 -17.79 19.88 10.70
C GLY A 160 -16.98 20.06 9.41
N VAL A 161 -16.22 19.05 8.98
CA VAL A 161 -15.60 19.04 7.64
C VAL A 161 -16.71 18.82 6.61
N ARG A 162 -16.87 19.75 5.66
CA ARG A 162 -17.91 19.68 4.62
C ARG A 162 -17.35 19.32 3.26
N ARG A 163 -16.13 19.75 2.94
CA ARG A 163 -15.50 19.49 1.64
C ARG A 163 -14.05 19.04 1.78
N MET A 164 -13.74 17.86 1.24
CA MET A 164 -12.42 17.27 1.26
C MET A 164 -11.83 17.12 -0.16
N LEU A 165 -10.52 17.32 -0.29
CA LEU A 165 -9.72 16.89 -1.44
C LEU A 165 -8.83 15.71 -1.03
N ASP A 166 -8.94 14.60 -1.74
CA ASP A 166 -8.12 13.39 -1.55
C ASP A 166 -7.15 13.29 -2.74
N VAL A 167 -5.91 13.75 -2.55
CA VAL A 167 -4.91 13.82 -3.63
C VAL A 167 -4.17 12.49 -3.70
N GLY A 168 -4.15 11.87 -4.88
CA GLY A 168 -3.70 10.50 -5.08
C GLY A 168 -4.56 9.50 -4.32
N GLY A 169 -5.88 9.73 -4.25
CA GLY A 169 -6.81 8.96 -3.44
C GLY A 169 -7.01 7.49 -3.89
N GLY A 170 -6.42 7.08 -5.01
CA GLY A 170 -6.35 5.70 -5.48
C GLY A 170 -7.72 5.07 -5.62
N ALA A 171 -7.96 4.00 -4.85
CA ALA A 171 -9.22 3.26 -4.80
C ALA A 171 -10.37 4.00 -4.08
N ALA A 172 -10.20 5.27 -3.71
CA ALA A 172 -11.13 6.11 -2.95
C ALA A 172 -11.47 5.62 -1.54
N SER A 173 -10.68 4.72 -0.96
CA SER A 173 -10.98 4.06 0.31
C SER A 173 -11.16 5.03 1.48
N TYR A 174 -10.26 6.01 1.62
CA TYR A 174 -10.34 7.02 2.69
C TYR A 174 -11.52 7.96 2.46
N SER A 175 -11.72 8.43 1.24
CA SER A 175 -12.88 9.24 0.86
C SER A 175 -14.22 8.54 1.17
N ILE A 176 -14.37 7.26 0.82
CA ILE A 176 -15.55 6.45 1.12
C ILE A 176 -15.76 6.35 2.64
N ALA A 177 -14.73 5.93 3.38
CA ALA A 177 -14.82 5.76 4.83
C ALA A 177 -15.13 7.08 5.56
N PHE A 178 -14.53 8.19 5.13
CA PHE A 178 -14.71 9.50 5.76
C PHE A 178 -16.11 10.06 5.48
N ALA A 179 -16.63 9.88 4.25
CA ALA A 179 -18.01 10.26 3.92
C ALA A 179 -19.05 9.38 4.64
N GLN A 180 -18.73 8.12 4.96
CA GLN A 180 -19.58 7.27 5.80
C GLN A 180 -19.56 7.72 7.27
N ALA A 181 -18.40 8.13 7.78
CA ALA A 181 -18.24 8.59 9.16
C ALA A 181 -18.84 9.99 9.42
N GLU A 182 -18.78 10.89 8.44
CA GLU A 182 -19.34 12.25 8.53
C GLU A 182 -20.40 12.49 7.44
N PRO A 183 -21.71 12.42 7.77
CA PRO A 183 -22.79 12.51 6.77
C PRO A 183 -22.77 13.77 5.91
N GLY A 184 -22.27 14.89 6.43
CA GLY A 184 -22.17 16.17 5.72
C GLY A 184 -20.96 16.34 4.80
N LEU A 185 -20.02 15.38 4.79
CA LEU A 185 -18.78 15.46 4.04
C LEU A 185 -19.00 15.09 2.57
N THR A 186 -18.55 15.96 1.67
CA THR A 186 -18.33 15.67 0.25
C THR A 186 -16.84 15.63 -0.06
N ALA A 187 -16.44 14.83 -1.04
CA ALA A 187 -15.03 14.64 -1.39
C ALA A 187 -14.78 14.69 -2.89
N VAL A 188 -13.61 15.21 -3.27
CA VAL A 188 -13.06 15.10 -4.62
C VAL A 188 -11.84 14.19 -4.54
N VAL A 189 -11.89 13.05 -5.22
CA VAL A 189 -10.73 12.16 -5.39
C VAL A 189 -9.96 12.61 -6.62
N PHE A 190 -8.76 13.15 -6.43
CA PHE A 190 -7.88 13.61 -7.49
C PHE A 190 -6.80 12.56 -7.76
N ASP A 191 -6.77 11.97 -8.95
CA ASP A 191 -5.77 10.95 -9.30
C ASP A 191 -5.49 10.92 -10.81
N LEU A 192 -4.55 10.10 -11.23
CA LEU A 192 -4.19 9.93 -12.65
C LEU A 192 -5.38 9.39 -13.47
N PRO A 193 -5.45 9.71 -14.77
CA PRO A 193 -6.55 9.28 -15.65
C PRO A 193 -6.83 7.77 -15.63
N ASP A 194 -5.80 6.94 -15.51
CA ASP A 194 -5.93 5.48 -15.50
C ASP A 194 -6.40 4.91 -14.15
N VAL A 195 -6.31 5.69 -13.07
CA VAL A 195 -6.75 5.31 -11.71
C VAL A 195 -8.21 5.68 -11.46
N VAL A 196 -8.65 6.82 -11.99
CA VAL A 196 -10.01 7.37 -11.79
C VAL A 196 -11.15 6.37 -12.06
N PRO A 197 -11.11 5.52 -13.11
CA PRO A 197 -12.16 4.53 -13.34
C PRO A 197 -12.33 3.52 -12.19
N ILE A 198 -11.24 3.17 -11.49
CA ILE A 198 -11.26 2.25 -10.35
C ILE A 198 -11.88 2.93 -9.14
N ALA A 199 -11.46 4.17 -8.85
CA ALA A 199 -12.06 5.00 -7.81
C ALA A 199 -13.58 5.12 -7.98
N ARG A 200 -14.03 5.46 -9.19
CA ARG A 200 -15.46 5.61 -9.51
C ARG A 200 -16.26 4.34 -9.26
N ARG A 201 -15.74 3.19 -9.69
CA ARG A 201 -16.37 1.87 -9.47
C ARG A 201 -16.57 1.59 -7.99
N ASN A 202 -15.56 1.88 -7.16
CA ASN A 202 -15.64 1.67 -5.70
C ASN A 202 -16.60 2.64 -5.03
N ILE A 203 -16.62 3.90 -5.47
CA ILE A 203 -17.56 4.92 -4.98
C ILE A 203 -19.01 4.51 -5.28
N GLU A 204 -19.29 4.05 -6.50
CA GLU A 204 -20.61 3.56 -6.92
C GLU A 204 -21.01 2.30 -6.14
N ALA A 205 -20.08 1.35 -5.96
CA ALA A 205 -20.31 0.15 -5.16
C ALA A 205 -20.63 0.47 -3.69
N ALA A 206 -20.08 1.57 -3.15
CA ALA A 206 -20.40 2.08 -1.82
C ALA A 206 -21.67 2.95 -1.75
N GLY A 207 -22.30 3.26 -2.89
CA GLY A 207 -23.50 4.10 -2.98
C GLY A 207 -23.26 5.59 -2.65
N LEU A 208 -22.05 6.10 -2.91
CA LEU A 208 -21.61 7.44 -2.50
C LEU A 208 -21.37 8.41 -3.67
N GLN A 209 -21.78 8.06 -4.88
CA GLN A 209 -21.54 8.85 -6.10
C GLN A 209 -22.11 10.28 -6.06
N GLU A 210 -23.13 10.54 -5.25
CA GLU A 210 -23.70 11.88 -5.05
C GLU A 210 -22.87 12.76 -4.10
N ARG A 211 -21.94 12.17 -3.33
CA ARG A 211 -21.11 12.86 -2.33
C ARG A 211 -19.62 12.82 -2.66
N ILE A 212 -19.17 11.87 -3.47
CA ILE A 212 -17.77 11.71 -3.84
C ILE A 212 -17.67 11.75 -5.36
N THR A 213 -16.92 12.74 -5.86
CA THR A 213 -16.60 12.88 -7.28
C THR A 213 -15.14 12.56 -7.54
N THR A 214 -14.78 12.40 -8.82
CA THR A 214 -13.41 12.10 -9.26
C THR A 214 -12.93 13.20 -10.20
N GLN A 215 -11.67 13.59 -10.07
CA GLN A 215 -10.98 14.51 -10.97
C GLN A 215 -9.69 13.85 -11.47
N ALA A 216 -9.55 13.71 -12.79
CA ALA A 216 -8.34 13.18 -13.39
C ALA A 216 -7.27 14.28 -13.52
N GLY A 217 -6.03 14.00 -13.14
CA GLY A 217 -4.90 14.90 -13.35
C GLY A 217 -3.60 14.44 -12.70
N ASN A 218 -2.52 15.14 -13.01
CA ASN A 218 -1.22 14.99 -12.38
C ASN A 218 -1.05 16.08 -11.31
N TYR A 219 -0.92 15.70 -10.04
CA TYR A 219 -0.83 16.68 -8.95
C TYR A 219 0.45 17.52 -8.97
N HIS A 220 1.48 17.12 -9.74
CA HIS A 220 2.65 17.97 -9.96
C HIS A 220 2.38 19.12 -10.93
N GLU A 221 1.40 18.97 -11.83
CA GLU A 221 1.18 19.89 -12.96
C GLU A 221 -0.17 20.62 -12.83
N ASP A 222 -1.26 19.89 -12.61
CA ASP A 222 -2.63 20.39 -12.78
C ASP A 222 -3.19 21.08 -11.53
N ALA A 223 -3.77 22.26 -11.67
CA ALA A 223 -4.32 23.01 -10.53
C ALA A 223 -5.43 22.25 -9.77
N PHE A 224 -5.49 22.47 -8.46
CA PHE A 224 -6.60 22.01 -7.63
C PHE A 224 -7.71 23.04 -7.59
N GLU A 225 -8.94 22.57 -7.39
CA GLU A 225 -10.02 23.44 -6.95
C GLU A 225 -9.69 24.07 -5.57
N THR A 226 -10.39 25.13 -5.20
CA THR A 226 -10.17 25.82 -3.92
C THR A 226 -11.38 25.73 -3.00
N GLY A 227 -11.17 25.99 -1.71
CA GLY A 227 -12.22 26.05 -0.70
C GLY A 227 -12.49 24.70 -0.04
N PHE A 228 -11.44 23.89 0.14
CA PHE A 228 -11.50 22.64 0.89
C PHE A 228 -11.30 22.87 2.39
N ASP A 229 -12.10 22.22 3.22
CA ASP A 229 -11.92 22.21 4.67
C ASP A 229 -10.82 21.23 5.10
N LEU A 230 -10.57 20.22 4.26
CA LEU A 230 -9.59 19.16 4.48
C LEU A 230 -8.92 18.79 3.15
N VAL A 231 -7.59 18.70 3.14
CA VAL A 231 -6.82 18.08 2.06
C VAL A 231 -6.07 16.89 2.66
N LEU A 232 -6.19 15.71 2.03
CA LEU A 232 -5.53 14.49 2.45
C LEU A 232 -4.43 14.12 1.46
N LEU A 233 -3.22 13.90 1.98
CA LEU A 233 -2.09 13.26 1.30
C LEU A 233 -1.81 11.94 2.02
N SER A 234 -2.43 10.86 1.59
CA SER A 234 -2.28 9.54 2.22
C SER A 234 -1.40 8.64 1.36
N ALA A 235 -0.25 8.21 1.89
CA ALA A 235 0.71 7.38 1.14
C ALA A 235 1.16 8.03 -0.19
N ILE A 236 1.33 9.36 -0.19
CA ILE A 236 1.76 10.15 -1.36
C ILE A 236 3.18 10.65 -1.21
N VAL A 237 3.51 11.24 -0.06
CA VAL A 237 4.76 11.99 0.08
C VAL A 237 5.97 11.09 -0.10
N HIS A 238 5.90 9.82 0.29
CA HIS A 238 6.97 8.85 0.08
C HIS A 238 7.33 8.59 -1.40
N SER A 239 6.45 8.87 -2.36
CA SER A 239 6.72 8.64 -3.78
C SER A 239 7.49 9.79 -4.42
N ASN A 240 7.58 10.91 -3.72
CA ASN A 240 8.09 12.19 -4.21
C ASN A 240 9.43 12.54 -3.57
N SER A 241 10.22 13.33 -4.28
CA SER A 241 11.39 14.00 -3.72
C SER A 241 10.99 15.07 -2.69
N GLN A 242 11.98 15.51 -1.89
CA GLN A 242 11.85 16.67 -0.99
C GLN A 242 11.28 17.92 -1.69
N GLN A 243 11.73 18.19 -2.92
CA GLN A 243 11.37 19.39 -3.67
C GLN A 243 9.93 19.29 -4.20
N GLU A 244 9.56 18.12 -4.72
CA GLU A 244 8.19 17.84 -5.17
C GLU A 244 7.20 17.90 -4.00
N ASN A 245 7.57 17.35 -2.84
CA ASN A 245 6.73 17.43 -1.64
C ASN A 245 6.56 18.86 -1.15
N ALA A 246 7.61 19.68 -1.13
CA ALA A 246 7.50 21.09 -0.77
C ALA A 246 6.54 21.85 -1.71
N ALA A 247 6.64 21.60 -3.02
CA ALA A 247 5.74 22.19 -4.02
C ALA A 247 4.30 21.71 -3.86
N LEU A 248 4.09 20.40 -3.65
CA LEU A 248 2.77 19.81 -3.44
C LEU A 248 2.11 20.35 -2.17
N VAL A 249 2.84 20.42 -1.06
CA VAL A 249 2.33 20.97 0.21
C VAL A 249 1.91 22.43 0.05
N ARG A 250 2.66 23.24 -0.72
CA ARG A 250 2.24 24.62 -1.05
C ARG A 250 0.94 24.65 -1.85
N LYS A 251 0.81 23.78 -2.85
CA LYS A 251 -0.41 23.69 -3.66
C LYS A 251 -1.63 23.26 -2.84
N CYS A 252 -1.44 22.32 -1.90
CA CYS A 252 -2.46 21.94 -0.93
C CYS A 252 -2.84 23.11 -0.02
N PHE A 253 -1.88 23.92 0.44
CA PHE A 253 -2.16 25.14 1.22
C PHE A 253 -3.08 26.09 0.45
N ASP A 254 -2.79 26.35 -0.82
CA ASP A 254 -3.55 27.27 -1.66
C ASP A 254 -4.99 26.79 -1.90
N ALA A 255 -5.20 25.47 -1.99
CA ALA A 255 -6.49 24.83 -2.17
C ALA A 255 -7.42 24.91 -0.93
N LEU A 256 -6.85 25.05 0.27
CA LEU A 256 -7.63 25.07 1.52
C LEU A 256 -8.43 26.37 1.69
N ALA A 257 -9.63 26.26 2.28
CA ALA A 257 -10.33 27.41 2.84
C ALA A 257 -9.57 27.95 4.08
N PRO A 258 -9.81 29.20 4.51
CA PRO A 258 -9.35 29.67 5.81
C PRO A 258 -9.86 28.76 6.94
N GLY A 259 -8.97 28.34 7.84
CA GLY A 259 -9.26 27.33 8.88
C GLY A 259 -9.19 25.87 8.40
N GLY A 260 -8.97 25.63 7.11
CA GLY A 260 -8.84 24.29 6.55
C GLY A 260 -7.54 23.60 6.96
N ARG A 261 -7.52 22.26 6.87
CA ARG A 261 -6.40 21.43 7.35
C ARG A 261 -5.79 20.59 6.23
N LEU A 262 -4.47 20.52 6.19
CA LEU A 262 -3.74 19.50 5.44
C LEU A 262 -3.40 18.36 6.39
N VAL A 263 -3.67 17.12 5.96
CA VAL A 263 -3.29 15.90 6.66
C VAL A 263 -2.40 15.07 5.76
N ILE A 264 -1.16 14.85 6.19
CA ILE A 264 -0.20 13.93 5.57
C ILE A 264 -0.20 12.65 6.39
N ARG A 265 -0.54 11.51 5.79
CA ARG A 265 -0.46 10.19 6.41
C ARG A 265 0.64 9.38 5.74
N ASP A 266 1.68 9.03 6.49
CA ASP A 266 2.78 8.20 5.98
C ASP A 266 3.61 7.58 7.12
N PHE A 267 4.67 6.87 6.77
CA PHE A 267 5.76 6.53 7.69
C PHE A 267 6.52 7.81 8.10
N ILE A 268 6.37 8.21 9.36
CA ILE A 268 7.12 9.35 9.94
C ILE A 268 8.31 8.81 10.73
N MET A 269 9.49 8.93 10.12
CA MET A 269 10.73 8.37 10.65
C MET A 269 11.26 9.15 11.86
N SER A 270 11.95 8.44 12.75
CA SER A 270 12.81 9.02 13.77
C SER A 270 13.93 9.86 13.14
N PRO A 271 14.54 10.82 13.86
CA PRO A 271 15.60 11.67 13.31
C PRO A 271 16.81 10.91 12.74
N ASP A 272 17.13 9.74 13.30
CA ASP A 272 18.20 8.84 12.82
C ASP A 272 17.75 7.88 11.71
N ARG A 273 16.47 7.92 11.33
CA ARG A 273 15.84 7.15 10.24
C ARG A 273 15.85 5.63 10.44
N THR A 274 16.04 5.15 11.66
CA THR A 274 16.02 3.71 11.96
C THR A 274 14.69 3.23 12.52
N GLU A 275 13.83 4.13 13.01
CA GLU A 275 12.52 3.78 13.55
C GLU A 275 11.38 4.53 12.83
N PRO A 276 10.22 3.88 12.62
CA PRO A 276 9.98 2.46 12.85
C PRO A 276 10.77 1.60 11.84
N ALA A 277 11.35 0.48 12.27
CA ALA A 277 12.17 -0.38 11.41
C ALA A 277 11.54 -0.74 10.04
N PRO A 278 10.23 -1.03 9.94
CA PRO A 278 9.60 -1.24 8.64
C PRO A 278 9.60 0.00 7.72
N GLY A 279 9.60 1.22 8.27
CA GLY A 279 9.73 2.45 7.49
C GLY A 279 11.11 2.59 6.84
N ALA A 280 12.17 2.08 7.49
CA ALA A 280 13.50 2.00 6.89
C ALA A 280 13.54 0.99 5.72
N LEU A 281 12.87 -0.17 5.87
CA LEU A 281 12.69 -1.10 4.75
C LEU A 281 11.80 -0.52 3.63
N PHE A 282 10.79 0.27 4.00
CA PHE A 282 9.93 0.95 3.03
C PHE A 282 10.69 2.03 2.22
N ALA A 283 11.70 2.67 2.81
CA ALA A 283 12.59 3.56 2.05
C ALA A 283 13.31 2.83 0.91
N ILE A 284 13.71 1.57 1.12
CA ILE A 284 14.27 0.72 0.07
C ILE A 284 13.22 0.41 -1.00
N ASN A 285 11.97 0.15 -0.59
CA ASN A 285 10.87 -0.01 -1.54
C ASN A 285 10.71 1.23 -2.42
N MET A 286 10.79 2.44 -1.85
CA MET A 286 10.73 3.66 -2.66
C MET A 286 11.93 3.82 -3.57
N LEU A 287 13.13 3.52 -3.08
CA LEU A 287 14.37 3.62 -3.85
C LEU A 287 14.37 2.75 -5.12
N VAL A 288 13.81 1.54 -5.06
CA VAL A 288 13.74 0.65 -6.25
C VAL A 288 12.57 0.97 -7.18
N ASN A 289 11.57 1.72 -6.73
CA ASN A 289 10.34 1.98 -7.49
C ASN A 289 10.22 3.42 -8.02
N THR A 290 10.92 4.39 -7.44
CA THR A 290 10.69 5.81 -7.70
C THR A 290 12.01 6.55 -7.93
N PRO A 291 12.06 7.58 -8.80
CA PRO A 291 13.29 8.34 -9.05
C PRO A 291 13.82 9.11 -7.84
N GLY A 292 12.94 9.56 -6.94
CA GLY A 292 13.30 10.45 -5.82
C GLY A 292 12.54 10.21 -4.52
N GLY A 293 11.71 9.17 -4.45
CA GLY A 293 10.95 8.84 -3.25
C GLY A 293 11.79 8.24 -2.14
N GLY A 294 11.19 8.12 -0.95
CA GLY A 294 11.84 7.65 0.26
C GLY A 294 10.88 7.67 1.45
N THR A 295 11.43 7.73 2.66
CA THR A 295 10.66 8.05 3.87
C THR A 295 11.21 9.30 4.53
N PHE A 296 10.35 10.00 5.26
CA PHE A 296 10.63 11.34 5.76
C PHE A 296 10.46 11.42 7.27
N THR A 297 11.29 12.25 7.88
CA THR A 297 11.23 12.56 9.30
C THR A 297 10.15 13.61 9.59
N GLU A 298 9.74 13.69 10.85
CA GLU A 298 8.81 14.75 11.27
C GLU A 298 9.36 16.16 10.98
N ALA A 299 10.67 16.37 11.17
CA ALA A 299 11.30 17.66 10.93
C ALA A 299 11.23 18.08 9.45
N GLU A 300 11.38 17.12 8.52
CA GLU A 300 11.26 17.38 7.08
C GLU A 300 9.82 17.73 6.71
N MET A 301 8.85 16.94 7.16
CA MET A 301 7.43 17.23 6.91
C MET A 301 7.00 18.57 7.50
N ARG A 302 7.46 18.89 8.71
CA ARG A 302 7.24 20.18 9.37
C ARG A 302 7.85 21.33 8.55
N SER A 303 9.05 21.15 8.01
CA SER A 303 9.69 22.18 7.19
C SER A 303 8.88 22.55 5.94
N TRP A 304 8.24 21.58 5.27
CA TRP A 304 7.37 21.85 4.12
C TRP A 304 6.11 22.61 4.53
N LEU A 305 5.49 22.20 5.65
CA LEU A 305 4.30 22.84 6.19
C LEU A 305 4.57 24.29 6.61
N ASP A 306 5.66 24.52 7.35
CA ASP A 306 6.04 25.85 7.83
C ASP A 306 6.38 26.77 6.64
N ALA A 307 7.11 26.27 5.63
CA ALA A 307 7.44 27.03 4.43
C ALA A 307 6.21 27.41 3.59
N ALA A 308 5.18 26.57 3.58
CA ALA A 308 3.90 26.87 2.92
C ALA A 308 3.02 27.84 3.73
N GLY A 309 3.31 28.05 5.02
CA GLY A 309 2.59 28.98 5.89
C GLY A 309 1.50 28.34 6.76
N PHE A 310 1.52 27.01 6.93
CA PHE A 310 0.65 26.34 7.87
C PHE A 310 0.98 26.73 9.32
N THR A 311 -0.05 26.78 10.16
CA THR A 311 0.04 26.96 11.61
C THR A 311 -0.43 25.68 12.33
N ASP A 312 -0.22 25.61 13.64
CA ASP A 312 -0.66 24.49 14.49
C ASP A 312 -0.17 23.13 13.99
N THR A 313 1.07 23.07 13.51
CA THR A 313 1.68 21.87 12.92
C THR A 313 1.96 20.82 13.99
N ARG A 314 1.34 19.64 13.87
CA ARG A 314 1.44 18.59 14.90
C ARG A 314 1.44 17.19 14.31
N ARG A 315 2.16 16.28 14.99
CA ARG A 315 2.11 14.85 14.77
C ARG A 315 0.96 14.22 15.55
N VAL A 316 0.32 13.21 14.98
CA VAL A 316 -0.63 12.31 15.66
C VAL A 316 -0.23 10.88 15.37
N ASP A 317 0.12 10.12 16.40
CA ASP A 317 0.40 8.70 16.25
C ASP A 317 -0.89 7.91 16.05
N LEU A 318 -0.86 6.94 15.15
CA LEU A 318 -1.94 6.00 14.93
C LEU A 318 -1.55 4.63 15.49
N PRO A 319 -2.51 3.75 15.79
CA PRO A 319 -2.22 2.34 15.95
C PRO A 319 -1.53 1.78 14.69
N GLY A 320 -0.45 1.03 14.89
CA GLY A 320 0.34 0.48 13.79
C GLY A 320 1.51 1.39 13.40
N MET A 321 1.86 1.39 12.12
CA MET A 321 3.17 1.87 11.65
C MET A 321 3.15 3.26 11.00
N ASN A 322 1.96 3.80 10.71
CA ASN A 322 1.80 5.12 10.09
C ASN A 322 1.50 6.17 11.17
N ALA A 323 1.78 7.42 10.85
CA ALA A 323 1.37 8.55 11.66
C ALA A 323 0.80 9.66 10.77
N LEU A 324 0.16 10.64 11.40
CA LEU A 324 -0.34 11.83 10.74
C LEU A 324 0.56 13.01 11.05
N MET A 325 0.86 13.83 10.03
CA MET A 325 1.33 15.19 10.21
C MET A 325 0.21 16.13 9.75
N ILE A 326 -0.24 17.01 10.64
CA ILE A 326 -1.38 17.91 10.39
C ILE A 326 -0.90 19.35 10.46
N GLY A 327 -1.31 20.17 9.49
CA GLY A 327 -1.12 21.62 9.50
C GLY A 327 -2.44 22.35 9.19
N THR A 328 -2.66 23.50 9.80
CA THR A 328 -3.87 24.31 9.63
C THR A 328 -3.56 25.59 8.85
N ARG A 329 -4.38 25.92 7.85
CA ARG A 329 -4.33 27.23 7.20
C ARG A 329 -5.02 28.24 8.12
N LYS A 330 -4.32 29.31 8.50
CA LYS A 330 -4.88 30.36 9.36
C LYS A 330 -6.21 30.90 8.78
N ALA A 331 -7.19 31.11 9.67
CA ALA A 331 -8.49 31.70 9.35
C ALA A 331 -8.40 33.16 8.91
#